data_AF-E9I1L4-F1
#
_entry.id   AF-E9I1L4-F1
#
_cell.length_a   1.000
_cell.length_b   1.000
_cell.length_c   1.000
_cell.angle_alpha   90.00
_cell.angle_beta   90.00
_cell.angle_gamma   90.00
#
_symmetry.space_group_name_H-M   'P 1'
#
loop_
_entity.id
_entity.type
_entity.pdbx_description
1 polymer ?
#
loop_
_entity_poly.entity_id
_entity_poly.type
_entity_poly.pdbx_seq_one_letter_code
_entity_poly.pdbx_strand_id
1 'polypeptide(L)'
;MKKLIAGSWTAGSFNVDKFAKSLLLFRNAPRSGAASPAQMVLNRPVRDALPAHRRSFAPEWQQKTDVLEKRARRAKEVQIEHYNKTAHSLPPLSIGDHVVIQHPISKCWSTPAVVVEIGPHRDYLLKTPAGRLFRRNRRMLRKRVPVMPGTKSTSTPTPPAPIPVKPETTSTTKSMPPAPEASPKQANARQRGKPKPPTFAVLRRSTRTTKPPDRYTN
;
A
#
# COMPACT_ATOMS: atom_id res chain seq x y z
N MET A 1 -21.94 8.70 6.80
CA MET A 1 -22.91 9.21 5.80
C MET A 1 -23.63 8.09 5.03
N LYS A 2 -23.08 7.44 3.98
CA LYS A 2 -23.84 6.42 3.19
C LYS A 2 -24.58 5.36 4.04
N LYS A 3 -23.95 4.78 5.06
CA LYS A 3 -24.60 3.84 6.01
C LYS A 3 -25.74 4.45 6.83
N LEU A 4 -25.68 5.75 7.15
CA LEU A 4 -26.74 6.46 7.88
C LEU A 4 -27.96 6.67 6.98
N ILE A 5 -27.73 7.09 5.74
CA ILE A 5 -28.78 7.22 4.71
C ILE A 5 -29.48 5.87 4.54
N ALA A 6 -28.72 4.80 4.29
CA ALA A 6 -29.26 3.44 4.15
C ALA A 6 -30.06 2.99 5.38
N GLY A 7 -29.54 3.18 6.60
CA GLY A 7 -30.25 2.84 7.85
C GLY A 7 -31.45 3.72 8.18
N SER A 8 -31.65 4.83 7.46
CA SER A 8 -32.80 5.73 7.62
C SER A 8 -33.98 5.35 6.74
N TRP A 9 -33.80 4.46 5.77
CA TRP A 9 -34.92 3.80 5.09
C TRP A 9 -35.63 2.84 6.04
N THR A 10 -36.95 2.75 5.95
CA THR A 10 -37.80 1.85 6.75
C THR A 10 -39.10 1.57 5.98
N ALA A 11 -39.39 0.29 5.73
CA ALA A 11 -40.54 -0.17 4.92
C ALA A 11 -40.71 0.58 3.58
N GLY A 12 -39.62 0.75 2.83
CA GLY A 12 -39.63 1.45 1.53
C GLY A 12 -39.67 3.00 1.59
N SER A 13 -39.98 3.59 2.75
CA SER A 13 -39.97 5.05 2.96
C SER A 13 -38.64 5.54 3.54
N PHE A 14 -38.32 6.82 3.37
CA PHE A 14 -37.16 7.48 4.01
C PHE A 14 -37.59 8.26 5.26
N ASN A 15 -37.14 7.83 6.44
CA ASN A 15 -37.49 8.48 7.70
C ASN A 15 -36.52 9.63 8.02
N VAL A 16 -37.00 10.86 7.86
CA VAL A 16 -36.22 12.10 8.02
C VAL A 16 -35.74 12.29 9.46
N ASP A 17 -36.57 12.03 10.48
CA ASP A 17 -36.19 12.19 11.89
C ASP A 17 -35.10 11.21 12.31
N LYS A 18 -35.21 9.95 11.86
CA LYS A 18 -34.20 8.91 12.07
C LYS A 18 -32.88 9.31 11.41
N PHE A 19 -32.92 9.89 10.21
CA PHE A 19 -31.74 10.44 9.57
C PHE A 19 -31.14 11.61 10.36
N ALA A 20 -31.94 12.61 10.75
CA ALA A 20 -31.51 13.78 11.51
C ALA A 20 -30.87 13.39 12.86
N LYS A 21 -31.52 12.51 13.64
CA LYS A 21 -31.01 11.96 14.89
C LYS A 21 -29.70 11.20 14.67
N SER A 22 -29.61 10.36 13.63
CA SER A 22 -28.37 9.61 13.31
C SER A 22 -27.22 10.52 12.87
N LEU A 23 -27.52 11.63 12.19
CA LEU A 23 -26.55 12.62 11.73
C LEU A 23 -26.03 13.47 12.90
N LEU A 24 -26.89 13.78 13.87
CA LEU A 24 -26.52 14.47 15.12
C LEU A 24 -25.55 13.61 15.95
N LEU A 25 -25.89 12.34 16.23
CA LEU A 25 -24.99 11.40 16.92
C LEU A 25 -23.66 11.24 16.16
N PHE A 26 -23.69 11.13 14.82
CA PHE A 26 -22.47 11.03 14.02
C PHE A 26 -21.59 12.30 14.06
N ARG A 27 -22.17 13.48 14.30
CA ARG A 27 -21.43 14.74 14.52
C ARG A 27 -20.83 14.83 15.93
N ASN A 28 -21.46 14.20 16.92
CA ASN A 28 -20.97 14.18 18.31
C ASN A 28 -19.98 13.05 18.61
N ALA A 29 -19.96 11.97 17.82
CA ALA A 29 -19.04 10.86 18.01
C ALA A 29 -17.56 11.28 17.80
N PRO A 30 -16.67 11.07 18.78
CA PRO A 30 -15.23 11.30 18.61
C PRO A 30 -14.62 10.26 17.66
N ARG A 31 -13.60 10.65 16.89
CA ARG A 31 -13.13 9.85 15.75
C ARG A 31 -11.68 9.41 15.89
N SER A 32 -11.47 8.13 16.23
CA SER A 32 -10.15 7.48 16.24
C SER A 32 -9.07 8.23 17.03
N GLY A 33 -9.44 8.88 18.14
CA GLY A 33 -8.52 9.68 18.97
C GLY A 33 -8.56 11.19 18.71
N ALA A 34 -9.21 11.65 17.64
CA ALA A 34 -9.52 13.05 17.41
C ALA A 34 -10.84 13.49 18.08
N ALA A 35 -11.02 14.80 18.20
CA ALA A 35 -12.28 15.45 18.58
C ALA A 35 -13.46 15.01 17.69
N SER A 36 -14.68 15.21 18.16
CA SER A 36 -15.87 14.98 17.33
C SER A 36 -16.03 16.07 16.26
N PRO A 37 -16.70 15.79 15.12
CA PRO A 37 -16.98 16.81 14.11
C PRO A 37 -17.66 18.08 14.64
N ALA A 38 -18.51 17.97 15.66
CA ALA A 38 -19.10 19.10 16.36
C ALA A 38 -18.05 19.91 17.14
N GLN A 39 -17.18 19.23 17.90
CA GLN A 39 -16.08 19.88 18.63
C GLN A 39 -15.05 20.54 17.71
N MET A 40 -14.81 20.03 16.50
CA MET A 40 -13.86 20.66 15.55
C MET A 40 -14.39 21.96 14.92
N VAL A 41 -15.70 22.21 14.94
CA VAL A 41 -16.36 23.32 14.22
C VAL A 41 -17.01 24.33 15.17
N LEU A 42 -17.51 23.86 16.31
CA LEU A 42 -18.24 24.66 17.31
C LEU A 42 -17.47 24.78 18.64
N ASN A 43 -16.26 24.22 18.71
CA ASN A 43 -15.40 24.09 19.90
C ASN A 43 -16.08 23.47 21.12
N ARG A 44 -17.24 22.81 20.96
CA ARG A 44 -18.03 22.18 22.04
C ARG A 44 -18.84 20.97 21.53
N PRO A 45 -19.15 19.98 22.38
CA PRO A 45 -20.14 18.96 22.04
C PRO A 45 -21.55 19.57 21.96
N VAL A 46 -22.40 19.06 21.06
CA VAL A 46 -23.82 19.45 20.95
C VAL A 46 -24.66 18.46 21.76
N ARG A 47 -25.81 18.87 22.30
CA ARG A 47 -26.74 17.93 22.96
C ARG A 47 -27.38 17.01 21.91
N ASP A 48 -27.50 15.73 22.21
CA ASP A 48 -28.20 14.75 21.38
C ASP A 48 -29.15 13.88 22.22
N ALA A 49 -29.62 12.77 21.64
CA ALA A 49 -30.59 11.87 22.26
C ALA A 49 -29.97 10.87 23.25
N LEU A 50 -28.65 10.91 23.50
CA LEU A 50 -28.00 10.05 24.49
C LEU A 50 -28.00 10.71 25.88
N PRO A 51 -28.23 9.95 26.97
CA PRO A 51 -28.08 10.46 28.33
C PRO A 51 -26.66 10.97 28.58
N ALA A 52 -26.52 12.28 28.81
CA ALA A 52 -25.24 12.94 29.06
C ALA A 52 -25.36 13.88 30.26
N HIS A 53 -24.39 13.81 31.18
CA HIS A 53 -24.40 14.63 32.38
C HIS A 53 -24.21 16.12 32.05
N ARG A 54 -24.91 17.03 32.76
CA ARG A 54 -24.90 18.47 32.43
C ARG A 54 -23.48 19.09 32.43
N ARG A 55 -22.59 18.65 33.34
CA ARG A 55 -21.19 19.10 33.38
C ARG A 55 -20.39 18.74 32.11
N SER A 56 -20.73 17.69 31.37
CA SER A 56 -20.01 17.27 30.16
C SER A 56 -20.07 18.29 29.01
N PHE A 57 -20.93 19.31 29.12
CA PHE A 57 -21.02 20.43 28.18
C PHE A 57 -20.35 21.71 28.69
N ALA A 58 -19.95 21.78 29.97
CA ALA A 58 -19.30 22.95 30.56
C ALA A 58 -17.85 23.09 30.05
N PRO A 59 -17.33 24.31 29.82
CA PRO A 59 -16.02 24.51 29.17
C PRO A 59 -14.86 23.91 29.98
N GLU A 60 -14.90 23.99 31.31
CA GLU A 60 -13.93 23.38 32.23
C GLU A 60 -13.74 21.86 32.04
N TRP A 61 -14.80 21.17 31.59
CA TRP A 61 -14.83 19.71 31.43
C TRP A 61 -14.55 19.29 29.98
N GLN A 62 -14.33 20.23 29.07
CA GLN A 62 -13.92 19.97 27.70
C GLN A 62 -12.39 19.86 27.64
N GLN A 63 -11.87 18.80 27.00
CA GLN A 63 -10.42 18.65 26.91
C GLN A 63 -9.81 19.75 26.04
N LYS A 64 -8.68 20.32 26.50
CA LYS A 64 -7.90 21.32 25.75
C LYS A 64 -7.64 20.83 24.32
N THR A 65 -7.86 21.73 23.37
CA THR A 65 -7.69 21.53 21.92
C THR A 65 -6.41 20.78 21.57
N ASP A 66 -5.30 21.18 22.18
CA ASP A 66 -3.95 20.72 21.89
C ASP A 66 -3.73 19.26 22.32
N VAL A 67 -4.47 18.78 23.34
CA VAL A 67 -4.44 17.38 23.77
C VAL A 67 -5.16 16.50 22.73
N LEU A 68 -6.31 16.97 22.24
CA LEU A 68 -7.05 16.30 21.17
C LEU A 68 -6.31 16.33 19.83
N GLU A 69 -5.61 17.43 19.52
CA GLU A 69 -4.80 17.58 18.30
C GLU A 69 -3.57 16.66 18.34
N LYS A 70 -2.80 16.65 19.44
CA LYS A 70 -1.68 15.71 19.65
C LYS A 70 -2.14 14.24 19.55
N ARG A 71 -3.32 13.90 20.11
CA ARG A 71 -3.89 12.55 20.03
C ARG A 71 -4.35 12.20 18.61
N ALA A 72 -4.96 13.14 17.88
CA ALA A 72 -5.32 12.99 16.47
C ALA A 72 -4.09 12.80 15.57
N ARG A 73 -3.03 13.56 15.81
CA ARG A 73 -1.74 13.49 15.11
C ARG A 73 -1.11 12.10 15.27
N ARG A 74 -0.97 11.62 16.52
CA ARG A 74 -0.46 10.27 16.83
C ARG A 74 -1.30 9.15 16.21
N ALA A 75 -2.63 9.28 16.21
CA ALA A 75 -3.50 8.30 15.57
C ALA A 75 -3.35 8.28 14.03
N LYS A 76 -3.15 9.44 13.40
CA LYS A 76 -2.87 9.58 11.97
C LYS A 76 -1.50 9.00 11.61
N GLU A 77 -0.47 9.22 12.43
CA GLU A 77 0.87 8.64 12.28
C GLU A 77 0.83 7.11 12.30
N VAL A 78 0.24 6.51 13.35
CA VAL A 78 0.06 5.05 13.47
C VAL A 78 -0.77 4.48 12.30
N GLN A 79 -1.76 5.22 11.80
CA GLN A 79 -2.53 4.81 10.62
C GLN A 79 -1.69 4.85 9.33
N ILE A 80 -0.84 5.88 9.15
CA ILE A 80 0.08 6.00 8.01
C ILE A 80 1.13 4.88 8.06
N GLU A 81 1.74 4.62 9.21
CA GLU A 81 2.66 3.49 9.40
C GLU A 81 1.99 2.16 9.04
N HIS A 82 0.83 1.86 9.64
CA HIS A 82 0.15 0.58 9.41
C HIS A 82 -0.27 0.40 7.94
N TYR A 83 -0.69 1.47 7.27
CA TYR A 83 -1.00 1.44 5.83
C TYR A 83 0.25 1.27 4.96
N ASN A 84 1.36 1.90 5.33
CA ASN A 84 2.60 1.88 4.55
C ASN A 84 3.44 0.60 4.75
N LYS A 85 3.21 -0.19 5.82
CA LYS A 85 3.97 -1.43 6.12
C LYS A 85 4.03 -2.45 4.99
N THR A 86 3.07 -2.44 4.06
CA THR A 86 3.04 -3.32 2.87
C THR A 86 3.02 -2.54 1.55
N ALA A 87 3.25 -1.22 1.60
CA ALA A 87 3.20 -0.35 0.44
C ALA A 87 4.59 -0.06 -0.11
N HIS A 88 4.83 -0.42 -1.37
CA HIS A 88 6.07 -0.12 -2.08
C HIS A 88 5.85 1.00 -3.11
N SER A 89 6.86 1.84 -3.32
CA SER A 89 6.79 2.86 -4.38
C SER A 89 6.96 2.21 -5.75
N LEU A 90 6.06 2.54 -6.68
CA LEU A 90 6.19 2.11 -8.08
C LEU A 90 7.20 3.02 -8.80
N PRO A 91 8.10 2.47 -9.66
CA PRO A 91 9.04 3.28 -10.44
C PRO A 91 8.31 4.36 -11.27
N PRO A 92 8.85 5.58 -11.40
CA PRO A 92 8.24 6.62 -12.23
C PRO A 92 8.11 6.18 -13.70
N LEU A 93 7.29 6.90 -14.46
CA LEU A 93 7.15 6.72 -15.91
C LEU A 93 7.69 7.96 -16.61
N SER A 94 8.30 7.80 -17.77
CA SER A 94 8.77 8.92 -18.59
C SER A 94 7.66 9.44 -19.51
N ILE A 95 7.76 10.68 -19.96
CA ILE A 95 6.97 11.17 -21.10
C ILE A 95 7.30 10.28 -22.31
N GLY A 96 6.30 9.94 -23.11
CA GLY A 96 6.41 8.98 -24.22
C GLY A 96 6.25 7.50 -23.82
N ASP A 97 6.21 7.15 -22.53
CA ASP A 97 6.05 5.75 -22.12
C ASP A 97 4.69 5.16 -22.58
N HIS A 98 4.74 4.04 -23.28
CA HIS A 98 3.56 3.22 -23.54
C HIS A 98 3.10 2.53 -22.25
N VAL A 99 1.82 2.73 -21.91
CA VAL A 99 1.19 2.21 -20.69
C VAL A 99 -0.17 1.58 -20.98
N VAL A 100 -0.63 0.76 -20.04
CA VAL A 100 -2.03 0.32 -19.98
C VAL A 100 -2.66 0.89 -18.70
N ILE A 101 -3.86 1.47 -18.86
CA ILE A 101 -4.67 2.04 -17.79
C ILE A 101 -5.56 0.95 -17.19
N GLN A 102 -5.63 0.91 -15.85
CA GLN A 102 -6.56 0.07 -15.12
C GLN A 102 -7.99 0.64 -15.16
N HIS A 103 -8.96 -0.17 -15.56
CA HIS A 103 -10.37 0.21 -15.50
C HIS A 103 -10.86 0.31 -14.03
N PRO A 104 -11.48 1.42 -13.59
CA PRO A 104 -11.70 1.69 -12.17
C PRO A 104 -12.68 0.75 -11.48
N ILE A 105 -13.62 0.14 -12.22
CA ILE A 105 -14.62 -0.79 -11.67
C ILE A 105 -14.05 -2.22 -11.72
N SER A 106 -13.98 -2.82 -12.91
CA SER A 106 -13.56 -4.22 -13.13
C SER A 106 -12.09 -4.54 -12.86
N LYS A 107 -11.24 -3.54 -12.60
CA LYS A 107 -9.79 -3.68 -12.31
C LYS A 107 -8.94 -4.29 -13.43
N CYS A 108 -9.52 -4.58 -14.59
CA CYS A 108 -8.82 -5.07 -15.78
C CYS A 108 -7.84 -4.03 -16.32
N TRP A 109 -6.76 -4.51 -16.95
CA TRP A 109 -5.77 -3.70 -17.66
C TRP A 109 -6.12 -3.70 -19.16
N SER A 110 -7.04 -2.83 -19.58
CA SER A 110 -7.66 -2.88 -20.91
C SER A 110 -7.27 -1.73 -21.85
N THR A 111 -7.17 -0.49 -21.35
CA THR A 111 -7.03 0.69 -22.22
C THR A 111 -5.56 1.06 -22.43
N PRO A 112 -4.98 0.92 -23.64
CA PRO A 112 -3.64 1.39 -23.94
C PRO A 112 -3.59 2.92 -24.04
N ALA A 113 -2.49 3.53 -23.61
CA ALA A 113 -2.23 4.96 -23.73
C ALA A 113 -0.71 5.25 -23.77
N VAL A 114 -0.36 6.49 -24.07
CA VAL A 114 1.00 7.04 -24.00
C VAL A 114 1.04 8.15 -22.95
N VAL A 115 2.10 8.23 -22.15
CA VAL A 115 2.30 9.34 -21.19
C VAL A 115 2.61 10.65 -21.95
N VAL A 116 1.83 11.69 -21.68
CA VAL A 116 2.02 13.05 -22.23
C VAL A 116 2.68 13.98 -21.20
N GLU A 117 2.25 13.90 -19.94
CA GLU A 117 2.64 14.84 -18.88
C GLU A 117 2.80 14.09 -17.55
N ILE A 118 3.70 14.58 -16.70
CA ILE A 118 3.95 14.06 -15.35
C ILE A 118 3.60 15.16 -14.35
N GLY A 119 2.52 14.97 -13.59
CA GLY A 119 2.05 15.89 -12.57
C GLY A 119 2.71 15.68 -11.19
N PRO A 120 2.64 16.67 -10.29
CA PRO A 120 3.49 16.75 -9.09
C PRO A 120 3.25 15.67 -8.03
N HIS A 121 2.13 14.94 -8.07
CA HIS A 121 1.69 14.04 -6.99
C HIS A 121 1.46 12.60 -7.45
N ARG A 122 2.38 12.09 -8.27
CA ARG A 122 2.30 10.75 -8.91
C ARG A 122 1.11 10.59 -9.87
N ASP A 123 0.57 11.71 -10.38
CA ASP A 123 -0.48 11.72 -11.40
C ASP A 123 0.11 11.98 -12.77
N TYR A 124 -0.46 11.38 -13.81
CA TYR A 124 0.04 11.42 -15.17
C TYR A 124 -1.10 11.77 -16.13
N LEU A 125 -0.83 12.60 -17.14
CA LEU A 125 -1.75 12.84 -18.26
C LEU A 125 -1.40 11.88 -19.40
N LEU A 126 -2.41 11.23 -19.97
CA LEU A 126 -2.25 10.08 -20.85
C LEU A 126 -3.11 10.23 -22.10
N LYS A 127 -2.54 10.06 -23.29
CA LYS A 127 -3.26 10.06 -24.57
C LYS A 127 -3.56 8.63 -25.00
N THR A 128 -4.84 8.30 -25.16
CA THR A 128 -5.27 7.03 -25.77
C THR A 128 -5.14 7.09 -27.29
N PRO A 129 -5.04 5.96 -28.02
CA PRO A 129 -4.99 5.97 -29.49
C PRO A 129 -6.23 6.63 -30.11
N ALA A 130 -7.39 6.54 -29.46
CA ALA A 130 -8.63 7.25 -29.82
C ALA A 130 -8.61 8.75 -29.44
N GLY A 131 -7.44 9.39 -29.37
CA GLY A 131 -7.24 10.82 -29.07
C GLY A 131 -7.53 11.28 -27.63
N ARG A 132 -8.42 10.60 -26.89
CA ARG A 132 -8.90 11.03 -25.57
C ARG A 132 -7.79 11.08 -24.53
N LEU A 133 -7.75 12.18 -23.77
CA LEU A 133 -6.86 12.38 -22.63
C LEU A 133 -7.45 11.85 -21.32
N PHE A 134 -6.60 11.27 -20.46
CA PHE A 134 -6.96 10.80 -19.12
C PHE A 134 -5.90 11.22 -18.09
N ARG A 135 -6.33 11.81 -16.97
CA ARG A 135 -5.47 12.04 -15.80
C ARG A 135 -5.61 10.86 -14.82
N ARG A 136 -4.51 10.15 -14.54
CA ARG A 136 -4.50 8.93 -13.70
C ARG A 136 -3.28 8.85 -12.78
N ASN A 137 -3.50 8.36 -11.57
CA ASN A 137 -2.43 8.15 -10.60
C ASN A 137 -1.60 6.90 -10.94
N ARG A 138 -0.29 6.92 -10.63
CA ARG A 138 0.72 5.90 -10.96
C ARG A 138 0.29 4.46 -10.69
N ARG A 139 -0.48 4.22 -9.62
CA ARG A 139 -1.01 2.90 -9.23
C ARG A 139 -2.00 2.29 -10.23
N MET A 140 -2.63 3.11 -11.07
CA MET A 140 -3.58 2.70 -12.11
C MET A 140 -2.88 2.47 -13.46
N LEU A 141 -1.54 2.43 -13.51
CA LEU A 141 -0.73 2.37 -14.72
C LEU A 141 0.31 1.25 -14.66
N ARG A 142 0.48 0.53 -15.76
CA ARG A 142 1.60 -0.40 -15.98
C ARG A 142 2.26 -0.06 -17.30
N LYS A 143 3.60 0.08 -17.29
CA LYS A 143 4.41 0.21 -18.49
C LYS A 143 4.24 -1.05 -19.34
N ARG A 144 3.96 -0.86 -20.63
CA ARG A 144 3.85 -1.95 -21.62
C ARG A 144 5.06 -1.84 -22.54
N VAL A 145 5.97 -2.80 -22.44
CA VAL A 145 6.96 -3.00 -23.51
C VAL A 145 6.20 -3.50 -24.75
N PRO A 146 6.31 -2.83 -25.91
CA PRO A 146 5.77 -3.37 -27.15
C PRO A 146 6.66 -4.54 -27.59
N VAL A 147 6.23 -5.77 -27.33
CA VAL A 147 6.86 -6.97 -27.91
C VAL A 147 6.47 -7.00 -29.39
N MET A 148 7.39 -6.54 -30.25
CA MET A 148 7.31 -6.77 -31.69
C MET A 148 7.60 -8.27 -31.95
N PRO A 149 6.69 -9.02 -32.59
CA PRO A 149 6.92 -10.42 -32.92
C PRO A 149 7.82 -10.53 -34.16
N GLY A 150 9.09 -10.12 -34.06
CA GLY A 150 9.92 -10.00 -35.26
C GLY A 150 11.36 -9.51 -35.13
N THR A 151 12.09 -9.76 -34.03
CA THR A 151 13.57 -9.72 -34.07
C THR A 151 14.19 -10.48 -32.90
N LYS A 152 15.12 -11.40 -33.19
CA LYS A 152 15.95 -12.05 -32.17
C LYS A 152 17.16 -11.16 -31.91
N SER A 153 17.21 -10.47 -30.78
CA SER A 153 18.36 -9.65 -30.37
C SER A 153 19.50 -10.54 -29.86
N THR A 154 20.29 -11.11 -30.78
CA THR A 154 21.54 -11.81 -30.44
C THR A 154 22.57 -10.78 -29.96
N SER A 155 22.84 -10.75 -28.65
CA SER A 155 23.69 -9.74 -28.01
C SER A 155 25.06 -10.29 -27.57
N THR A 156 25.84 -10.80 -28.53
CA THR A 156 27.30 -10.93 -28.39
C THR A 156 27.95 -10.83 -29.77
N PRO A 157 29.03 -10.03 -29.90
CA PRO A 157 30.30 -10.67 -30.24
C PRO A 157 31.39 -10.34 -29.22
N THR A 158 32.13 -11.37 -28.81
CA THR A 158 33.33 -11.25 -27.98
C THR A 158 34.50 -10.74 -28.84
N PRO A 159 35.32 -9.78 -28.38
CA PRO A 159 36.57 -9.44 -29.06
C PRO A 159 37.57 -10.61 -28.96
N PRO A 160 38.10 -11.15 -30.07
CA PRO A 160 39.16 -12.15 -30.04
C PRO A 160 40.52 -11.49 -29.83
N ALA A 161 41.36 -12.07 -28.97
CA ALA A 161 42.73 -11.62 -28.73
C ALA A 161 43.76 -12.64 -29.21
N PRO A 162 44.76 -12.25 -30.02
CA PRO A 162 45.99 -13.01 -30.25
C PRO A 162 47.18 -12.45 -29.46
N ILE A 163 48.08 -13.35 -29.06
CA ILE A 163 49.42 -13.15 -28.48
C ILE A 163 50.38 -14.02 -29.35
N PRO A 164 51.74 -14.02 -29.21
CA PRO A 164 52.67 -13.15 -28.47
C PRO A 164 53.96 -12.73 -29.23
N VAL A 165 54.74 -11.79 -28.68
CA VAL A 165 56.20 -11.67 -28.91
C VAL A 165 56.92 -11.30 -27.58
N LYS A 166 58.23 -11.57 -27.47
CA LYS A 166 59.15 -11.49 -26.31
C LYS A 166 60.38 -10.60 -26.66
N PRO A 167 61.39 -10.40 -25.78
CA PRO A 167 61.40 -10.14 -24.32
C PRO A 167 62.41 -9.01 -23.92
N GLU A 168 62.45 -8.59 -22.64
CA GLU A 168 63.67 -8.20 -21.87
C GLU A 168 63.25 -7.90 -20.39
N THR A 169 63.83 -8.54 -19.36
CA THR A 169 65.04 -8.10 -18.61
C THR A 169 64.76 -6.81 -17.82
N THR A 170 64.53 -6.79 -16.50
CA THR A 170 64.88 -7.72 -15.39
C THR A 170 63.74 -7.71 -14.31
N SER A 171 63.78 -8.12 -13.02
CA SER A 171 64.81 -8.60 -12.07
C SER A 171 64.22 -9.37 -10.85
N THR A 172 65.12 -10.01 -10.09
CA THR A 172 65.13 -10.44 -8.66
C THR A 172 64.04 -9.80 -7.76
N THR A 173 63.31 -10.54 -6.89
CA THR A 173 63.84 -11.33 -5.76
C THR A 173 62.90 -12.48 -5.31
N LYS A 174 63.46 -13.49 -4.61
CA LYS A 174 62.79 -14.65 -3.98
C LYS A 174 61.86 -14.21 -2.82
N SER A 175 60.87 -14.97 -2.32
CA SER A 175 60.87 -16.43 -2.01
C SER A 175 59.46 -17.09 -1.96
N MET A 176 59.45 -18.41 -1.73
CA MET A 176 58.29 -19.34 -1.64
C MET A 176 58.70 -20.59 -0.80
N PRO A 177 57.78 -21.51 -0.42
CA PRO A 177 56.31 -21.42 -0.39
C PRO A 177 55.82 -21.37 1.09
N PRO A 178 55.20 -22.38 1.78
CA PRO A 178 54.69 -23.71 1.41
C PRO A 178 53.17 -23.70 1.06
N ALA A 179 52.57 -24.89 0.96
CA ALA A 179 51.12 -25.19 1.03
C ALA A 179 50.96 -26.52 1.84
N PRO A 180 49.83 -27.28 1.89
CA PRO A 180 48.80 -27.55 0.87
C PRO A 180 47.37 -27.25 1.40
N GLU A 181 46.20 -27.80 0.99
CA GLU A 181 45.75 -28.81 0.01
C GLU A 181 44.22 -28.56 -0.26
N ALA A 182 43.58 -29.44 -1.04
CA ALA A 182 42.20 -29.91 -0.95
C ALA A 182 41.09 -29.02 -1.55
N SER A 183 40.86 -29.26 -2.85
CA SER A 183 39.53 -29.23 -3.49
C SER A 183 38.99 -30.69 -3.57
N PRO A 184 37.85 -31.06 -4.23
CA PRO A 184 36.88 -30.25 -4.99
C PRO A 184 35.37 -30.67 -4.82
N LYS A 185 34.49 -30.04 -5.63
CA LYS A 185 33.07 -30.45 -5.91
C LYS A 185 32.10 -30.16 -4.72
N GLN A 186 30.77 -30.11 -4.89
CA GLN A 186 29.91 -30.55 -5.99
C GLN A 186 28.63 -29.67 -6.12
N ALA A 187 28.13 -29.46 -7.35
CA ALA A 187 26.83 -28.82 -7.57
C ALA A 187 25.68 -29.83 -7.44
N ASN A 188 24.47 -29.40 -7.06
CA ASN A 188 23.32 -30.30 -6.93
C ASN A 188 22.01 -29.65 -7.43
N ALA A 189 21.39 -30.25 -8.44
CA ALA A 189 20.17 -29.73 -9.07
C ALA A 189 18.91 -30.33 -8.43
N ARG A 190 17.98 -29.48 -7.95
CA ARG A 190 16.70 -29.95 -7.42
C ARG A 190 15.73 -30.33 -8.55
N GLN A 191 15.40 -31.62 -8.61
CA GLN A 191 14.47 -32.19 -9.59
C GLN A 191 13.03 -31.68 -9.39
N ARG A 192 12.27 -31.57 -10.49
CA ARG A 192 10.83 -31.23 -10.47
C ARG A 192 9.97 -32.46 -10.21
N GLY A 193 9.42 -32.58 -9.00
CA GLY A 193 8.33 -33.52 -8.71
C GLY A 193 6.99 -33.07 -9.32
N LYS A 194 6.15 -34.03 -9.74
CA LYS A 194 4.79 -33.78 -10.25
C LYS A 194 3.85 -33.34 -9.11
N PRO A 195 2.88 -32.42 -9.34
CA PRO A 195 1.94 -31.99 -8.31
C PRO A 195 0.90 -33.09 -7.99
N LYS A 196 0.55 -33.23 -6.70
CA LYS A 196 -0.64 -33.97 -6.23
C LYS A 196 -1.81 -32.98 -6.02
N PRO A 197 -3.08 -33.40 -6.17
CA PRO A 197 -4.23 -32.53 -5.96
C PRO A 197 -4.41 -32.13 -4.48
N PRO A 198 -4.93 -30.93 -4.17
CA PRO A 198 -5.07 -30.46 -2.80
C PRO A 198 -6.36 -30.97 -2.13
N THR A 199 -6.22 -31.68 -1.01
CA THR A 199 -7.33 -31.96 -0.08
C THR A 199 -7.76 -30.66 0.61
N PHE A 200 -9.06 -30.34 0.60
CA PHE A 200 -9.61 -29.12 1.22
C PHE A 200 -9.68 -29.20 2.74
N ALA A 201 -8.53 -29.08 3.42
CA ALA A 201 -8.47 -28.89 4.87
C ALA A 201 -8.90 -27.46 5.23
N VAL A 202 -10.03 -27.30 5.93
CA VAL A 202 -10.53 -26.00 6.38
C VAL A 202 -9.66 -25.45 7.51
N LEU A 203 -8.72 -24.57 7.16
CA LEU A 203 -7.81 -23.93 8.13
C LEU A 203 -8.58 -22.96 9.04
N ARG A 204 -9.09 -23.46 10.17
CA ARG A 204 -9.78 -22.66 11.18
C ARG A 204 -8.85 -21.60 11.77
N ARG A 205 -9.43 -20.45 12.11
CA ARG A 205 -8.73 -19.26 12.60
C ARG A 205 -8.04 -19.53 13.94
N SER A 206 -6.88 -18.91 14.15
CA SER A 206 -6.04 -19.01 15.36
C SER A 206 -6.85 -18.93 16.67
N THR A 207 -6.81 -19.98 17.47
CA THR A 207 -7.35 -20.00 18.83
C THR A 207 -6.43 -19.22 19.76
N ARG A 208 -6.94 -18.12 20.33
CA ARG A 208 -6.22 -17.34 21.35
C ARG A 208 -6.60 -17.85 22.73
N THR A 209 -5.69 -18.52 23.42
CA THR A 209 -5.87 -18.90 24.82
C THR A 209 -5.96 -17.65 25.70
N THR A 210 -7.13 -17.41 26.29
CA THR A 210 -7.36 -16.31 27.24
C THR A 210 -7.29 -16.86 28.66
N LYS A 211 -6.29 -16.44 29.45
CA LYS A 211 -6.31 -16.65 30.90
C LYS A 211 -7.38 -15.74 31.54
N PRO A 212 -8.24 -16.25 32.45
CA PRO A 212 -9.08 -15.40 33.28
C PRO A 212 -8.23 -14.62 34.31
N PRO A 213 -8.73 -13.52 34.88
CA PRO A 213 -8.06 -12.81 35.98
C PRO A 213 -8.41 -13.40 37.35
N ASP A 214 -7.41 -13.59 38.22
CA ASP A 214 -7.53 -14.20 39.57
C ASP A 214 -8.22 -13.30 40.62
N ARG A 215 -9.25 -12.53 40.25
CA ARG A 215 -9.95 -11.60 41.16
C ARG A 215 -11.20 -12.17 41.85
N TYR A 216 -11.46 -13.47 41.68
CA TYR A 216 -12.57 -14.18 42.34
C TYR A 216 -12.19 -15.62 42.72
N THR A 217 -11.13 -15.76 43.52
CA THR A 217 -10.95 -16.93 44.40
C THR A 217 -11.29 -16.48 45.82
N ASN A 218 -12.38 -17.03 46.37
CA ASN A 218 -12.65 -17.03 47.81
C ASN A 218 -11.92 -18.22 48.45
#